data_AF-A0A3B4ZMW5-F1
#
_entry.id   AF-A0A3B4ZMW5-F1
#
_cell.length_a   1.000
_cell.length_b   1.000
_cell.length_c   1.000
_cell.angle_alpha   90.00
_cell.angle_beta   90.00
_cell.angle_gamma   90.00
#
_symmetry.space_group_name_H-M   'P 1'
#
loop_
_entity.id
_entity.type
_entity.pdbx_description
1 polymer ?
#
loop_
_entity_poly.entity_id
_entity_poly.type
_entity_poly.pdbx_seq_one_letter_code
_entity_poly.pdbx_strand_id
1 'polypeptide(L)'
;MSNRYQIVVQGEASETDSDDEVYITSLTAAQTVTAGAKVPGEASETDSEGETDEAARSSAVRQESAQILKRDLPPLIVVRDHPDIQSIVEDRPSPSHKPQGDTLLQQKLQESNSRLYSDVGLMVRQVYGNASKEVRTATSQLNASQTAIINASHSIRLILDDLKAVSEKIDIITSCQILPDININNPNNYTAPVP
;
A
#
# COMPACT_ATOMS: atom_id res chain seq x y z
N MET A 1 19.61 5.77 41.75
CA MET A 1 20.24 5.58 40.42
C MET A 1 19.15 5.32 39.40
N SER A 2 19.41 5.76 38.16
CA SER A 2 18.64 5.51 36.93
C SER A 2 17.61 6.58 36.52
N ASN A 3 18.14 7.70 36.01
CA ASN A 3 17.46 8.52 35.01
C ASN A 3 17.47 7.75 33.68
N ARG A 4 16.29 7.42 33.14
CA ARG A 4 16.14 6.93 31.76
C ARG A 4 15.81 8.10 30.85
N TYR A 5 16.82 8.65 30.20
CA TYR A 5 16.61 9.46 29.00
C TYR A 5 16.75 8.55 27.79
N GLN A 6 15.64 8.22 27.14
CA GLN A 6 15.64 7.57 25.84
C GLN A 6 15.89 8.66 24.79
N ILE A 7 17.12 8.76 24.30
CA ILE A 7 17.45 9.62 23.17
C ILE A 7 16.96 8.91 21.92
N VAL A 8 15.93 9.44 21.27
CA VAL A 8 15.39 8.93 20.00
C VAL A 8 15.87 9.86 18.91
N VAL A 9 16.73 9.37 18.01
CA VAL A 9 17.16 10.12 16.82
C VAL A 9 16.15 9.82 15.71
N GLN A 10 15.50 10.86 15.20
CA GLN A 10 14.45 10.72 14.19
C GLN A 10 15.08 10.44 12.81
N GLY A 11 15.08 9.17 12.37
CA GLY A 11 15.55 8.78 11.04
C GLY A 11 16.16 7.37 10.92
N GLU A 12 16.48 6.70 12.03
CA GLU A 12 17.09 5.36 12.00
C GLU A 12 16.02 4.28 12.22
N ALA A 13 15.98 3.25 11.37
CA ALA A 13 15.08 2.11 11.55
C ALA A 13 15.57 1.23 12.71
N SER A 14 14.67 0.85 13.64
CA SER A 14 15.00 -0.10 14.70
C SER A 14 15.37 -1.46 14.10
N GLU A 15 16.61 -1.89 14.30
CA GLU A 15 17.02 -3.27 14.06
C GLU A 15 16.17 -4.20 14.95
N THR A 16 15.48 -5.15 14.33
CA THR A 16 14.86 -6.29 15.02
C THR A 16 15.78 -7.49 14.81
N ASP A 17 16.32 -8.00 15.91
CA ASP A 17 17.24 -9.15 15.98
C ASP A 17 16.51 -10.48 15.67
N SER A 18 17.27 -11.39 15.06
CA SER A 18 16.99 -12.80 14.70
C SER A 18 16.48 -13.61 15.91
N ASP A 19 15.89 -14.82 15.84
CA ASP A 19 16.04 -15.99 14.98
C ASP A 19 14.91 -16.97 15.38
N ASP A 20 14.19 -17.61 14.45
CA ASP A 20 13.49 -18.89 14.73
C ASP A 20 13.01 -19.57 13.42
N GLU A 21 13.89 -20.35 12.80
CA GLU A 21 13.53 -21.27 11.73
C GLU A 21 12.99 -22.59 12.31
N VAL A 22 11.69 -22.85 12.15
CA VAL A 22 11.09 -24.15 12.49
C VAL A 22 11.18 -25.09 11.28
N TYR A 23 12.15 -25.99 11.39
CA TYR A 23 12.42 -27.13 10.54
C TYR A 23 11.20 -28.09 10.44
N ILE A 24 10.49 -28.10 9.32
CA ILE A 24 9.61 -29.22 8.95
C ILE A 24 9.78 -29.53 7.46
N THR A 25 10.70 -30.44 7.15
CA THR A 25 10.45 -31.70 6.39
C THR A 25 11.77 -32.21 5.83
N SER A 26 12.35 -33.16 6.55
CA SER A 26 13.44 -34.00 6.10
C SER A 26 12.97 -34.93 4.99
N LEU A 27 13.46 -34.74 3.76
CA LEU A 27 13.73 -35.82 2.81
C LEU A 27 14.93 -35.43 1.93
N THR A 28 16.11 -35.89 2.30
CA THR A 28 17.28 -35.98 1.41
C THR A 28 17.58 -37.45 1.17
N ALA A 29 17.39 -37.89 -0.07
CA ALA A 29 18.23 -38.93 -0.67
C ALA A 29 18.11 -38.89 -2.20
N ALA A 30 19.19 -38.41 -2.82
CA ALA A 30 19.72 -38.81 -4.12
C ALA A 30 18.77 -38.79 -5.34
N GLN A 31 19.03 -37.86 -6.26
CA GLN A 31 19.74 -38.18 -7.50
C GLN A 31 19.95 -36.91 -8.34
N THR A 32 21.18 -36.76 -8.78
CA THR A 32 21.59 -36.09 -10.02
C THR A 32 20.49 -36.05 -11.08
N VAL A 33 20.29 -34.90 -11.73
CA VAL A 33 20.33 -34.71 -13.19
C VAL A 33 20.00 -33.24 -13.49
N THR A 34 21.01 -32.56 -14.02
CA THR A 34 20.89 -31.44 -14.95
C THR A 34 19.90 -31.77 -16.07
N ALA A 35 18.71 -31.18 -16.06
CA ALA A 35 17.91 -30.94 -17.25
C ALA A 35 16.69 -30.09 -16.87
N GLY A 36 16.49 -28.97 -17.55
CA GLY A 36 15.27 -28.19 -17.46
C GLY A 36 14.05 -29.08 -17.67
N ALA A 37 13.01 -28.83 -16.87
CA ALA A 37 11.71 -29.48 -17.02
C ALA A 37 11.19 -29.24 -18.44
N LYS A 38 11.23 -30.26 -19.30
CA LYS A 38 10.69 -30.18 -20.66
C LYS A 38 9.17 -30.37 -20.60
N VAL A 39 8.45 -29.25 -20.63
CA VAL A 39 7.00 -29.23 -20.73
C VAL A 39 6.62 -29.64 -22.17
N PRO A 40 5.74 -30.65 -22.37
CA PRO A 40 5.25 -30.99 -23.70
C PRO A 40 4.43 -29.83 -24.26
N GLY A 41 4.98 -29.11 -25.25
CA GLY A 41 4.31 -27.99 -25.92
C GLY A 41 5.03 -26.64 -25.81
N GLU A 42 6.09 -26.52 -25.02
CA GLU A 42 6.91 -25.30 -24.98
C GLU A 42 7.97 -25.31 -26.09
N ALA A 43 7.98 -24.25 -26.91
CA ALA A 43 9.04 -24.03 -27.89
C ALA A 43 10.29 -23.51 -27.18
N SER A 44 11.43 -24.18 -27.35
CA SER A 44 12.72 -23.74 -26.82
C SER A 44 13.07 -22.34 -27.35
N GLU A 45 13.22 -21.37 -26.46
CA GLU A 45 13.83 -20.09 -26.77
C GLU A 45 15.25 -20.32 -27.31
N THR A 46 15.51 -19.83 -28.52
CA THR A 46 16.83 -19.89 -29.16
C THR A 46 17.58 -18.62 -28.79
N ASP A 47 18.49 -18.73 -27.82
CA ASP A 47 19.52 -17.73 -27.56
C ASP A 47 20.63 -17.90 -28.61
N SER A 48 20.85 -16.87 -29.43
CA SER A 48 21.91 -16.83 -30.43
C SER A 48 22.46 -15.41 -30.54
N GLU A 49 23.23 -15.00 -29.54
CA GLU A 49 24.18 -13.90 -29.63
C GLU A 49 25.32 -14.27 -30.59
N GLY A 50 25.42 -13.57 -31.73
CA GLY A 50 26.45 -13.79 -32.75
C GLY A 50 26.43 -12.67 -33.81
N GLU A 51 27.41 -11.79 -33.70
CA GLU A 51 27.59 -10.50 -34.35
C GLU A 51 27.96 -10.58 -35.86
N THR A 52 27.75 -9.45 -36.55
CA THR A 52 28.38 -8.94 -37.80
C THR A 52 27.76 -9.21 -39.18
N ASP A 53 27.67 -8.08 -39.89
CA ASP A 53 27.22 -7.84 -41.26
C ASP A 53 27.81 -8.78 -42.32
N GLU A 54 26.97 -9.32 -43.21
CA GLU A 54 27.30 -9.40 -44.64
C GLU A 54 26.04 -9.41 -45.51
N ALA A 55 25.79 -8.26 -46.13
CA ALA A 55 24.76 -8.01 -47.11
C ALA A 55 25.13 -8.65 -48.47
N ALA A 56 24.71 -9.90 -48.75
CA ALA A 56 24.81 -10.43 -50.13
C ALA A 56 23.94 -11.66 -50.48
N ARG A 57 22.83 -11.96 -49.79
CA ARG A 57 21.93 -13.08 -50.19
C ARG A 57 20.44 -12.74 -50.25
N SER A 58 20.12 -11.44 -50.34
CA SER A 58 18.79 -10.87 -50.16
C SER A 58 17.88 -10.81 -51.41
N SER A 59 18.13 -11.60 -52.46
CA SER A 59 17.29 -11.55 -53.69
C SER A 59 16.44 -12.80 -53.96
N ALA A 60 16.75 -13.98 -53.39
CA ALA A 60 15.95 -15.19 -53.64
C ALA A 60 14.85 -15.43 -52.57
N VAL A 61 15.10 -15.09 -51.30
CA VAL A 61 14.13 -15.32 -50.20
C VAL A 61 13.00 -14.28 -50.16
N ARG A 62 13.18 -13.13 -50.82
CA ARG A 62 12.15 -12.06 -50.90
C ARG A 62 10.98 -12.40 -51.81
N GLN A 63 11.13 -13.31 -52.78
CA GLN A 63 10.05 -13.67 -53.69
C GLN A 63 9.08 -14.70 -53.11
N GLU A 64 9.54 -15.64 -52.28
CA GLU A 64 8.65 -16.59 -51.59
C GLU A 64 7.89 -15.94 -50.43
N SER A 65 8.57 -15.12 -49.61
CA SER A 65 7.94 -14.43 -48.48
C SER A 65 6.85 -13.42 -48.91
N ALA A 66 7.02 -12.76 -50.06
CA ALA A 66 5.99 -11.88 -50.63
C ALA A 66 4.82 -12.63 -51.31
N GLN A 67 4.99 -13.93 -51.63
CA GLN A 67 3.92 -14.76 -52.16
C GLN A 67 3.09 -15.41 -51.04
N ILE A 68 3.70 -15.74 -49.90
CA ILE A 68 3.00 -16.32 -48.73
C ILE A 68 2.03 -15.30 -48.12
N LEU A 69 2.40 -14.01 -48.07
CA LEU A 69 1.52 -12.93 -47.61
C LEU A 69 0.41 -12.55 -48.59
N LYS A 70 0.48 -12.99 -49.86
CA LYS A 70 -0.50 -12.66 -50.89
C LYS A 70 -1.63 -13.68 -51.05
N ARG A 71 -1.55 -14.84 -50.39
CA ARG A 71 -2.52 -15.92 -50.62
C ARG A 71 -3.62 -16.02 -49.57
N ASP A 72 -3.60 -15.21 -48.51
CA ASP A 72 -4.53 -15.44 -47.37
C ASP A 72 -5.16 -14.18 -46.77
N LEU A 73 -5.13 -13.05 -47.49
CA LEU A 73 -5.96 -11.91 -47.13
C LEU A 73 -7.19 -11.85 -48.03
N PRO A 74 -8.42 -11.90 -47.47
CA PRO A 74 -9.62 -11.64 -48.25
C PRO A 74 -9.55 -10.23 -48.85
N PRO A 75 -10.02 -10.04 -50.09
CA PRO A 75 -9.86 -8.77 -50.80
C PRO A 75 -10.52 -7.62 -50.02
N LEU A 76 -9.79 -6.52 -49.85
CA LEU A 76 -10.34 -5.26 -49.35
C LEU A 76 -11.36 -4.74 -50.35
N ILE A 77 -12.65 -4.87 -50.03
CA ILE A 77 -13.75 -4.31 -50.81
C ILE A 77 -13.84 -2.83 -50.47
N VAL A 78 -13.38 -1.99 -51.39
CA VAL A 78 -13.54 -0.54 -51.29
C VAL A 78 -14.93 -0.19 -51.83
N VAL A 79 -15.89 0.03 -50.94
CA VAL A 79 -17.19 0.59 -51.31
C VAL A 79 -16.98 2.08 -51.59
N ARG A 80 -16.81 2.45 -52.86
CA ARG A 80 -16.95 3.84 -53.30
C ARG A 80 -18.42 4.07 -53.64
N ASP A 81 -19.07 4.93 -52.87
CA ASP A 81 -20.38 5.48 -53.25
C ASP A 81 -20.21 6.33 -54.50
N HIS A 82 -20.36 5.73 -55.67
CA HIS A 82 -20.55 6.40 -56.94
C HIS A 82 -21.93 6.00 -57.46
N PRO A 83 -22.90 6.93 -57.54
CA PRO A 83 -24.31 6.59 -57.74
C PRO A 83 -24.67 6.01 -59.12
N ASP A 84 -23.72 5.84 -60.05
CA ASP A 84 -24.03 5.57 -61.46
C ASP A 84 -23.48 4.24 -62.04
N ILE A 85 -23.13 3.24 -61.22
CA ILE A 85 -22.70 1.92 -61.73
C ILE A 85 -23.48 0.79 -61.04
N GLN A 86 -24.52 0.29 -61.72
CA GLN A 86 -25.22 -0.95 -61.34
C GLN A 86 -24.34 -2.16 -61.62
N SER A 87 -23.61 -2.63 -60.59
CA SER A 87 -22.88 -3.89 -60.63
C SER A 87 -23.82 -5.06 -60.33
N ILE A 88 -24.26 -5.75 -61.38
CA ILE A 88 -24.88 -7.08 -61.31
C ILE A 88 -23.77 -8.07 -60.94
N VAL A 89 -23.61 -8.38 -59.65
CA VAL A 89 -22.88 -9.57 -59.19
C VAL A 89 -23.63 -10.16 -58.01
N GLU A 90 -23.87 -11.46 -58.15
CA GLU A 90 -24.66 -12.38 -57.35
C GLU A 90 -24.73 -12.09 -55.85
N ASP A 91 -25.96 -12.24 -55.35
CA ASP A 91 -26.35 -12.43 -53.96
C ASP A 91 -25.67 -13.70 -53.40
N ARG A 92 -24.38 -13.58 -53.08
CA ARG A 92 -23.72 -14.50 -52.17
C ARG A 92 -23.99 -13.96 -50.77
N PRO A 93 -24.73 -14.67 -49.90
CA PRO A 93 -24.89 -14.23 -48.54
C PRO A 93 -23.49 -14.12 -47.94
N SER A 94 -23.08 -12.90 -47.64
CA SER A 94 -21.93 -12.61 -46.80
C SER A 94 -22.04 -13.54 -45.58
N PRO A 95 -20.98 -14.25 -45.16
CA PRO A 95 -21.05 -15.02 -43.94
C PRO A 95 -21.41 -14.03 -42.84
N SER A 96 -22.64 -14.14 -42.36
CA SER A 96 -23.14 -13.43 -41.20
C SER A 96 -22.04 -13.53 -40.14
N HIS A 97 -21.34 -12.43 -39.91
CA HIS A 97 -20.32 -12.32 -38.90
C HIS A 97 -21.03 -12.61 -37.58
N LYS A 98 -20.98 -13.87 -37.14
CA LYS A 98 -21.61 -14.28 -35.90
C LYS A 98 -21.01 -13.39 -34.81
N PRO A 99 -21.83 -12.67 -34.03
CA PRO A 99 -21.33 -11.71 -33.06
C PRO A 99 -20.92 -12.43 -31.77
N GLN A 100 -20.14 -13.51 -31.88
CA GLN A 100 -19.77 -14.32 -30.74
C GLN A 100 -18.35 -14.85 -30.91
N GLY A 101 -17.56 -14.77 -29.83
CA GLY A 101 -16.14 -15.15 -29.83
C GLY A 101 -15.93 -16.62 -30.17
N ASP A 102 -15.71 -16.90 -31.45
CA ASP A 102 -15.57 -18.26 -31.96
C ASP A 102 -14.16 -18.85 -31.73
N THR A 103 -13.21 -18.07 -31.21
CA THR A 103 -11.88 -18.57 -30.83
C THR A 103 -11.78 -18.79 -29.31
N LEU A 104 -11.18 -19.91 -28.89
CA LEU A 104 -10.91 -20.20 -27.47
C LEU A 104 -10.10 -19.07 -26.80
N LEU A 105 -9.21 -18.42 -27.56
CA LEU A 105 -8.46 -17.26 -27.10
C LEU A 105 -9.41 -16.11 -26.74
N GLN A 106 -10.35 -15.77 -27.62
CA GLN A 106 -11.30 -14.68 -27.39
C GLN A 106 -12.23 -14.98 -26.21
N GLN A 107 -12.66 -16.24 -26.05
CA GLN A 107 -13.40 -16.67 -24.86
C GLN A 107 -12.58 -16.50 -23.57
N LYS A 108 -11.32 -16.95 -23.55
CA LYS A 108 -10.46 -16.86 -22.38
C LYS A 108 -10.06 -15.42 -22.05
N LEU A 109 -9.88 -14.58 -23.07
CA LEU A 109 -9.64 -13.15 -22.90
C LEU A 109 -10.87 -12.47 -22.31
N GLN A 110 -12.07 -12.76 -22.83
CA GLN A 110 -13.34 -12.23 -22.31
C GLN A 110 -13.53 -12.63 -20.83
N GLU A 111 -13.31 -13.90 -20.50
CA GLU A 111 -13.42 -14.42 -19.15
C GLU A 111 -12.40 -13.76 -18.21
N SER A 112 -11.12 -13.72 -18.60
CA SER A 112 -10.06 -13.10 -17.81
C SER A 112 -10.33 -11.61 -17.59
N ASN A 113 -10.81 -10.90 -18.61
CA ASN A 113 -11.11 -9.48 -18.51
C ASN A 113 -12.31 -9.24 -17.56
N SER A 114 -13.36 -10.06 -17.65
CA SER A 114 -14.50 -9.99 -16.74
C SER A 114 -14.13 -10.24 -15.28
N ARG A 115 -13.25 -11.22 -15.02
CA ARG A 115 -12.72 -11.52 -13.69
C ARG A 115 -11.89 -10.34 -13.17
N LEU A 116 -10.98 -9.82 -13.98
CA LEU A 116 -10.14 -8.68 -13.63
C LEU A 116 -10.99 -7.45 -13.27
N TYR A 117 -12.02 -7.12 -14.06
CA TYR A 117 -12.92 -6.00 -13.75
C TYR A 117 -13.64 -6.19 -12.41
N SER A 118 -14.12 -7.40 -12.14
CA SER A 118 -14.77 -7.71 -10.86
C SER A 118 -13.77 -7.58 -9.70
N ASP A 119 -12.58 -8.15 -9.82
CA ASP A 119 -11.58 -8.18 -8.75
C ASP A 119 -11.05 -6.78 -8.45
N VAL A 120 -10.74 -5.99 -9.48
CA VAL A 120 -10.34 -4.58 -9.32
C VAL A 120 -11.47 -3.76 -8.71
N GLY A 121 -12.71 -3.97 -9.16
CA GLY A 121 -13.88 -3.31 -8.60
C GLY A 121 -14.09 -3.60 -7.12
N LEU A 122 -13.96 -4.86 -6.72
CA LEU A 122 -14.06 -5.29 -5.33
C LEU A 122 -12.91 -4.73 -4.48
N MET A 123 -11.68 -4.80 -4.98
CA MET A 123 -10.49 -4.29 -4.29
C MET A 123 -10.61 -2.79 -4.02
N VAL A 124 -10.94 -1.98 -5.04
CA VAL A 124 -11.09 -0.53 -4.88
C VAL A 124 -12.21 -0.20 -3.90
N ARG A 125 -13.36 -0.88 -4.01
CA ARG A 125 -14.49 -0.67 -3.09
C ARG A 125 -14.13 -1.03 -1.65
N GLN A 126 -13.38 -2.11 -1.44
CA GLN A 126 -12.92 -2.53 -0.13
C GLN A 126 -11.92 -1.55 0.46
N VAL A 127 -10.88 -1.17 -0.29
CA VAL A 127 -9.84 -0.23 0.17
C VAL A 127 -10.45 1.12 0.52
N TYR A 128 -11.27 1.69 -0.38
CA TYR A 128 -11.92 2.97 -0.12
C TYR A 128 -12.97 2.89 1.00
N GLY A 129 -13.71 1.78 1.06
CA GLY A 129 -14.68 1.52 2.11
C GLY A 129 -14.04 1.41 3.49
N ASN A 130 -12.90 0.73 3.58
CA ASN A 130 -12.13 0.61 4.83
C ASN A 130 -11.51 1.95 5.23
N ALA A 131 -10.84 2.64 4.30
CA ALA A 131 -10.28 3.97 4.54
C ALA A 131 -11.36 4.97 5.03
N SER A 132 -12.56 4.94 4.44
CA SER A 132 -13.66 5.78 4.88
C SER A 132 -14.11 5.47 6.32
N LYS A 133 -14.18 4.18 6.70
CA LYS A 133 -14.50 3.76 8.07
C LYS A 133 -13.42 4.18 9.06
N GLU A 134 -12.16 4.04 8.68
CA GLU A 134 -11.02 4.46 9.50
C GLU A 134 -11.03 5.96 9.73
N VAL A 135 -11.23 6.77 8.68
CA VAL A 135 -11.36 8.24 8.81
C VAL A 135 -12.50 8.62 9.74
N ARG A 136 -13.67 7.97 9.63
CA ARG A 136 -14.80 8.22 10.53
C ARG A 136 -14.48 7.85 11.98
N THR A 137 -13.83 6.71 12.19
CA THR A 137 -13.40 6.26 13.52
C THR A 137 -12.40 7.23 14.13
N ALA A 138 -11.37 7.62 13.38
CA ALA A 138 -10.37 8.59 13.81
C ALA A 138 -11.01 9.96 14.12
N THR A 139 -11.95 10.42 13.29
CA THR A 139 -12.69 11.66 13.54
C THR A 139 -13.51 11.59 14.83
N SER A 140 -14.16 10.46 15.10
CA SER A 140 -14.91 10.23 16.33
C SER A 140 -14.00 10.25 17.56
N GLN A 141 -12.84 9.58 17.49
CA GLN A 141 -11.84 9.58 18.56
C GLN A 141 -11.27 10.98 18.83
N LEU A 142 -11.02 11.76 17.77
CA LEU A 142 -10.57 13.15 17.88
C LEU A 142 -11.63 14.02 18.59
N ASN A 143 -12.90 13.89 18.23
CA ASN A 143 -13.98 14.63 18.88
C ASN A 143 -14.13 14.25 20.37
N ALA A 144 -14.01 12.97 20.68
CA ALA A 144 -13.98 12.50 22.07
C ALA A 144 -12.79 13.09 22.85
N SER A 145 -11.60 13.10 22.23
CA SER A 145 -10.40 13.72 22.81
C SER A 145 -10.58 15.22 23.04
N GLN A 146 -11.15 15.95 22.08
CA GLN A 146 -11.43 17.38 22.20
C GLN A 146 -12.35 17.67 23.39
N THR A 147 -13.40 16.86 23.57
CA THR A 147 -14.31 16.98 24.72
C THR A 147 -13.57 16.74 26.05
N ALA A 148 -12.71 15.73 26.10
CA ALA A 148 -11.89 15.44 27.28
C ALA A 148 -10.93 16.60 27.61
N ILE A 149 -10.27 17.20 26.60
CA ILE A 149 -9.37 18.34 26.76
C ILE A 149 -10.12 19.57 27.29
N ILE A 150 -11.31 19.86 26.76
CA ILE A 150 -12.13 20.98 27.22
C ILE A 150 -12.49 20.80 28.70
N ASN A 151 -12.94 19.61 29.08
CA ASN A 151 -13.30 19.29 30.46
C ASN A 151 -12.08 19.40 31.39
N ALA A 152 -10.93 18.85 30.99
CA ALA A 152 -9.70 18.97 31.76
C ALA A 152 -9.26 20.43 31.93
N SER A 153 -9.32 21.21 30.85
CA SER A 153 -8.98 22.65 30.85
C SER A 153 -9.90 23.44 31.80
N HIS A 154 -11.18 23.08 31.83
CA HIS A 154 -12.13 23.69 32.76
C HIS A 154 -11.81 23.34 34.22
N SER A 155 -11.56 22.06 34.52
CA SER A 155 -11.18 21.62 35.87
C SER A 155 -9.89 22.28 36.35
N ILE A 156 -8.87 22.41 35.49
CA ILE A 156 -7.63 23.12 35.83
C ILE A 156 -7.92 24.58 36.18
N ARG A 157 -8.77 25.26 35.41
CA ARG A 157 -9.13 26.65 35.69
C ARG A 157 -9.76 26.81 37.08
N LEU A 158 -10.72 25.94 37.42
CA LEU A 158 -11.34 25.94 38.75
C LEU A 158 -10.32 25.72 39.86
N ILE A 159 -9.44 24.72 39.70
CA ILE A 159 -8.39 24.42 40.68
C ILE A 159 -7.47 25.64 40.86
N LEU A 160 -7.08 26.33 39.78
CA LEU A 160 -6.24 27.52 39.87
C LEU A 160 -6.94 28.68 40.59
N ASP A 161 -8.24 28.89 40.32
CA ASP A 161 -9.04 29.91 41.01
C ASP A 161 -9.17 29.59 42.51
N ASP A 162 -9.42 28.32 42.86
CA ASP A 162 -9.48 27.86 44.25
C ASP A 162 -8.14 28.02 44.96
N LEU A 163 -7.03 27.63 44.32
CA LEU A 163 -5.68 27.80 44.87
C LEU A 163 -5.34 29.27 45.08
N LYS A 164 -5.76 30.15 44.18
CA LYS A 164 -5.59 31.61 44.35
C LYS A 164 -6.38 32.12 45.55
N ALA A 165 -7.64 31.70 45.69
CA ALA A 165 -8.46 32.10 46.83
C ALA A 165 -7.90 31.57 48.16
N VAL A 166 -7.39 30.34 48.19
CA VAL A 166 -6.70 29.77 49.36
C VAL A 166 -5.43 30.56 49.68
N SER A 167 -4.63 30.91 48.68
CA SER A 167 -3.42 31.73 48.86
C SER A 167 -3.74 33.10 49.45
N GLU A 168 -4.78 33.77 48.96
CA GLU A 168 -5.23 35.07 49.49
C GLU A 168 -5.68 34.95 50.96
N LYS A 169 -6.44 33.90 51.29
CA LYS A 169 -6.86 33.65 52.67
C LYS A 169 -5.67 33.39 53.60
N ILE A 170 -4.67 32.62 53.15
CA ILE A 170 -3.44 32.40 53.92
C ILE A 170 -2.70 33.73 54.14
N ASP A 171 -2.56 34.54 53.09
CA ASP A 171 -1.92 35.86 53.17
C ASP A 171 -2.60 36.76 54.20
N ILE A 172 -3.94 36.83 54.20
CA ILE A 172 -4.73 37.54 55.21
C ILE A 172 -4.43 37.01 56.62
N ILE A 173 -4.47 35.69 56.83
CA ILE A 173 -4.22 35.10 58.15
C ILE A 173 -2.81 35.43 58.64
N THR A 174 -1.81 35.34 57.77
CA THR A 174 -0.41 35.62 58.12
C THR A 174 -0.13 37.10 58.33
N SER A 175 -0.78 37.98 57.57
CA SER A 175 -0.58 39.44 57.65
C SER A 175 -1.29 40.07 58.85
N CYS A 176 -2.44 39.51 59.28
CA CYS A 176 -3.19 40.04 60.41
C CYS A 176 -2.60 39.70 61.80
N GLN A 177 -1.47 38.98 61.90
CA GLN A 177 -0.86 38.57 63.19
C GLN A 177 -1.87 37.91 64.16
N ILE A 178 -2.86 37.22 63.59
CA ILE A 178 -3.87 36.46 64.34
C ILE A 178 -3.27 35.18 64.93
N LEU A 179 -2.12 34.73 64.40
CA LEU A 179 -1.44 33.54 64.85
C LEU A 179 -0.50 33.86 66.04
N PRO A 180 -0.62 33.13 67.16
CA PRO A 180 0.29 33.29 68.29
C PRO A 180 1.69 32.74 67.99
N ASP A 181 2.73 33.44 68.41
CA ASP A 181 4.11 32.96 68.35
C ASP A 181 4.34 31.83 69.37
N ILE A 182 4.37 30.59 68.88
CA ILE A 182 4.64 29.41 69.72
C ILE A 182 6.16 29.21 69.82
N ASN A 183 6.77 29.70 70.89
CA ASN A 183 8.18 29.46 71.17
C ASN A 183 8.40 28.06 71.74
N ILE A 184 8.71 27.09 70.88
CA ILE A 184 9.12 25.74 71.30
C ILE A 184 10.56 25.85 71.77
N ASN A 185 10.73 26.11 73.05
CA ASN A 185 12.04 26.20 73.70
C ASN A 185 12.79 24.87 73.45
N ASN A 186 13.78 24.87 72.56
CA ASN A 186 14.58 23.70 72.26
C ASN A 186 15.50 23.44 73.47
N PRO A 187 15.32 22.35 74.24
CA PRO A 187 16.09 22.13 75.48
C PRO A 187 17.58 21.83 75.26
N ASN A 188 18.09 21.88 74.01
CA ASN A 188 19.49 21.58 73.69
C ASN A 188 20.43 22.80 73.61
N ASN A 189 19.95 24.03 73.86
CA ASN A 189 20.85 25.19 74.03
C ASN A 189 21.22 25.41 75.51
N TYR A 190 21.75 24.38 76.16
CA TYR A 190 22.62 24.59 77.32
C TYR A 190 24.02 24.95 76.80
N THR A 191 24.21 26.24 76.55
CA THR A 191 25.54 26.85 76.53
C THR A 191 26.26 26.49 77.83
N ALA A 192 27.31 25.67 77.73
CA ALA A 192 28.26 25.48 78.81
C ALA A 192 28.90 26.84 79.15
N PRO A 193 28.90 27.28 80.41
CA PRO A 193 29.73 28.40 80.82
C PRO A 193 31.18 27.91 80.87
N VAL A 194 32.05 28.56 80.10
CA VAL A 194 33.51 28.41 80.23
C VAL A 194 33.94 29.09 81.54
N PRO A 195 34.69 28.38 82.38
CA PRO A 195 36.02 28.85 82.82
C PRO A 195 37.12 27.83 82.51
#